data_AF-A0A498MEK0-F1
#
_entry.id   AF-A0A498MEK0-F1
#
_cell.length_a   1.000
_cell.length_b   1.000
_cell.length_c   1.000
_cell.angle_alpha   90.00
_cell.angle_beta   90.00
_cell.angle_gamma   90.00
#
_symmetry.space_group_name_H-M   'P 1'
#
loop_
_entity.id
_entity.type
_entity.pdbx_description
1 polymer ?
#
loop_
_entity_poly.entity_id
_entity_poly.type
_entity_poly.pdbx_seq_one_letter_code
_entity_poly.pdbx_strand_id
1 'polypeptide(L)'
;MRSPCTITVFVTDVSEEAVGVAIAAPPTDGEANAELLRYLSKVLQLKKSEVSLDKGSKSREKVIKVTAAVSQEEILKKLKTEASG
;
A
#
# COMPACT_ATOMS: atom_id res chain seq x y z
N MET A 1 9.14 22.32 -18.52
CA MET A 1 8.11 21.26 -18.45
C MET A 1 8.07 20.71 -17.04
N ARG A 2 6.97 20.88 -16.31
CA ARG A 2 6.77 20.20 -15.02
C ARG A 2 6.30 18.78 -15.36
N SER A 3 7.16 17.78 -15.19
CA SER A 3 6.67 16.40 -15.09
C SER A 3 5.98 16.31 -13.73
N PRO A 4 4.65 16.10 -13.66
CA PRO A 4 4.05 15.69 -12.41
C PRO A 4 4.51 14.25 -12.22
N CYS A 5 5.63 14.04 -11.51
CA CYS A 5 5.96 12.72 -11.01
C CYS A 5 5.05 12.45 -9.81
N THR A 6 3.74 12.40 -10.07
CA THR A 6 2.76 12.02 -9.06
C THR A 6 2.70 10.51 -9.11
N ILE A 7 3.36 9.89 -8.14
CA ILE A 7 3.20 8.47 -7.91
C ILE A 7 1.79 8.28 -7.34
N THR A 8 0.97 7.54 -8.06
CA THR A 8 -0.41 7.27 -7.66
C THR A 8 -0.53 5.81 -7.29
N VAL A 9 -1.04 5.55 -6.09
CA VAL A 9 -1.33 4.20 -5.58
C VAL A 9 -2.84 4.07 -5.47
N PHE A 10 -3.40 3.01 -6.02
CA PHE A 10 -4.83 2.72 -5.96
C PHE A 10 -5.05 1.23 -5.71
N VAL A 11 -6.03 0.94 -4.88
CA VAL A 11 -6.45 -0.45 -4.60
C VAL A 11 -7.32 -0.91 -5.76
N THR A 12 -6.93 -1.99 -6.43
CA THR A 12 -7.69 -2.54 -7.57
C THR A 12 -8.61 -3.68 -7.15
N ASP A 13 -8.19 -4.46 -6.16
CA ASP A 13 -8.95 -5.63 -5.70
C ASP A 13 -8.72 -5.84 -4.19
N VAL A 14 -9.76 -6.25 -3.48
CA VAL A 14 -9.67 -6.52 -2.04
C VAL A 14 -10.39 -7.82 -1.72
N SER A 15 -9.59 -8.86 -1.47
CA SER A 15 -10.05 -10.18 -1.05
C SER A 15 -9.60 -10.47 0.38
N GLU A 16 -10.18 -11.49 1.01
CA GLU A 16 -9.82 -11.90 2.39
C GLU A 16 -8.41 -12.48 2.48
N GLU A 17 -7.92 -13.06 1.39
CA GLU A 17 -6.59 -13.69 1.30
C GLU A 17 -5.51 -12.73 0.78
N ALA A 18 -5.87 -11.79 -0.10
CA ALA A 18 -4.92 -10.89 -0.75
C ALA A 18 -5.56 -9.56 -1.19
N VAL A 19 -4.72 -8.54 -1.34
CA VAL A 19 -5.13 -7.20 -1.77
C VAL A 19 -4.35 -6.82 -3.01
N GLY A 20 -5.06 -6.57 -4.11
CA GLY A 20 -4.51 -6.04 -5.34
C GLY A 20 -4.30 -4.53 -5.22
N VAL A 21 -3.06 -4.08 -5.38
CA VAL A 21 -2.70 -2.66 -5.39
C VAL A 21 -1.94 -2.35 -6.68
N ALA A 22 -2.39 -1.33 -7.39
CA ALA A 22 -1.71 -0.82 -8.56
C ALA A 22 -0.97 0.48 -8.20
N ILE A 23 0.30 0.52 -8.57
CA ILE A 23 1.20 1.64 -8.31
C ILE A 23 1.64 2.17 -9.67
N ALA A 24 1.21 3.38 -10.00
CA ALA A 24 1.71 4.13 -11.14
C ALA A 24 2.97 4.90 -10.70
N ALA A 25 4.12 4.22 -10.70
CA ALA A 25 5.43 4.82 -10.37
C ALA A 25 6.46 4.58 -11.50
N PRO A 26 7.43 5.49 -11.68
CA PRO A 26 8.58 5.26 -12.56
C PRO A 26 9.42 4.06 -12.08
N PRO A 27 10.28 3.47 -12.94
CA PRO A 27 10.99 2.19 -12.69
C PRO A 27 12.07 2.26 -11.58
N THR A 28 12.05 3.28 -10.73
CA THR A 28 12.92 3.37 -9.56
C THR A 28 12.24 2.65 -8.39
N ASP A 29 12.66 1.41 -8.09
CA ASP A 29 12.06 0.57 -7.03
C ASP A 29 11.90 1.28 -5.66
N GLY A 30 12.78 2.24 -5.35
CA GLY A 30 12.78 2.98 -4.09
C GLY A 30 11.54 3.84 -3.87
N GLU A 31 11.01 4.47 -4.92
CA GLU A 31 9.91 5.42 -4.80
C GLU A 31 8.55 4.70 -4.66
N ALA A 32 8.37 3.58 -5.36
CA ALA A 32 7.17 2.75 -5.26
C ALA A 32 6.96 2.18 -3.84
N ASN A 33 8.04 1.71 -3.19
CA ASN A 33 7.97 1.18 -1.83
C ASN A 33 7.58 2.26 -0.82
N ALA A 34 8.21 3.43 -0.92
CA ALA A 34 7.95 4.54 -0.02
C ALA A 34 6.50 5.04 -0.14
N GLU A 35 6.00 5.17 -1.36
CA GLU A 35 4.62 5.60 -1.60
C GLU A 35 3.59 4.52 -1.25
N LEU A 36 3.87 3.24 -1.48
CA LEU A 36 3.00 2.16 -1.02
C LEU A 36 2.82 2.19 0.51
N LEU A 37 3.94 2.29 1.25
CA LEU A 37 3.91 2.42 2.71
C LEU A 37 3.17 3.69 3.17
N ARG A 38 3.37 4.80 2.44
CA ARG A 38 2.70 6.07 2.72
C ARG A 38 1.20 5.99 2.47
N TYR A 39 0.79 5.34 1.39
CA TYR A 39 -0.61 5.12 1.04
C TYR A 39 -1.29 4.20 2.06
N LEU A 40 -0.69 3.05 2.39
CA LEU A 40 -1.18 2.13 3.41
C LEU A 40 -1.30 2.81 4.78
N SER A 41 -0.28 3.57 5.19
CA SER A 41 -0.31 4.36 6.42
C SER A 41 -1.47 5.36 6.44
N LYS A 42 -1.78 5.99 5.30
CA LYS A 42 -2.89 6.95 5.18
C LYS A 42 -4.26 6.26 5.22
N VAL A 43 -4.47 5.20 4.43
CA VAL A 43 -5.73 4.45 4.37
C VAL A 43 -6.02 3.79 5.72
N LEU A 44 -5.01 3.13 6.31
CA LEU A 44 -5.15 2.44 7.59
C LEU A 44 -5.10 3.39 8.79
N GLN A 45 -4.71 4.65 8.58
CA GLN A 45 -4.44 5.65 9.64
C GLN A 45 -3.42 5.15 10.68
N LEU A 46 -2.40 4.44 10.20
CA LEU A 46 -1.33 3.87 11.02
C LEU A 46 -0.04 4.67 10.87
N LYS A 47 0.88 4.52 11.83
CA LYS A 47 2.19 5.17 11.73
C LYS A 47 3.06 4.43 10.70
N LYS A 48 3.94 5.17 10.01
CA LYS A 48 4.97 4.57 9.13
C LYS A 48 5.87 3.56 9.86
N SER A 49 6.04 3.69 11.17
CA SER A 49 6.82 2.72 11.96
C SER A 49 6.09 1.39 12.19
N GLU A 50 4.76 1.37 12.03
CA GLU A 50 3.93 0.18 12.20
C GLU A 50 3.70 -0.56 10.89
N VAL A 51 4.03 0.05 9.75
CA VAL A 51 3.86 -0.53 8.42
C VAL A 51 5.24 -0.62 7.79
N SER A 52 5.72 -1.82 7.52
CA SER A 52 7.06 -2.04 6.96
C SER A 52 7.04 -3.13 5.89
N LEU A 53 7.90 -2.99 4.89
CA LEU A 53 8.03 -4.01 3.86
C LEU A 53 8.86 -5.18 4.39
N ASP A 54 8.25 -6.35 4.48
CA ASP A 54 8.86 -7.59 4.99
C ASP A 54 9.56 -8.35 3.86
N LYS A 55 8.85 -8.59 2.75
CA LYS A 55 9.37 -9.29 1.57
C LYS A 55 8.89 -8.64 0.27
N GLY A 56 9.60 -8.94 -0.80
CA GLY A 56 9.23 -8.51 -2.15
C GLY A 56 9.77 -7.13 -2.54
N SER A 57 10.84 -6.63 -1.91
CA SER A 57 11.43 -5.33 -2.25
C SER A 57 11.75 -5.18 -3.74
N LYS A 58 12.09 -6.30 -4.41
CA LYS A 58 12.38 -6.42 -5.84
C LYS A 58 11.35 -7.26 -6.62
N SER A 59 10.25 -7.67 -5.97
CA SER A 59 9.20 -8.50 -6.58
C SER A 59 7.93 -7.70 -6.79
N ARG A 60 7.10 -8.19 -7.73
CA ARG A 60 5.74 -7.66 -7.97
C ARG A 60 4.82 -7.90 -6.78
N GLU A 61 5.00 -9.05 -6.12
CA GLU A 61 4.32 -9.39 -4.88
C GLU A 61 5.12 -8.89 -3.69
N LYS A 62 4.49 -8.05 -2.86
CA LYS A 62 5.11 -7.43 -1.69
C LYS A 62 4.36 -7.89 -0.44
N VAL A 63 5.10 -8.41 0.52
CA VAL A 63 4.58 -8.73 1.86
C VAL A 63 4.85 -7.54 2.74
N ILE A 64 3.79 -6.86 3.17
CA ILE A 64 3.85 -5.76 4.12
C ILE A 64 3.54 -6.31 5.51
N LYS A 65 4.42 -6.06 6.45
CA LYS A 65 4.21 -6.36 7.86
C LYS A 65 3.56 -5.15 8.54
N VAL A 66 2.43 -5.41 9.18
CA VAL A 66 1.73 -4.44 10.01
C VAL A 66 1.88 -4.86 11.46
N THR A 67 2.55 -4.07 12.29
CA THR A 67 2.72 -4.31 13.73
C THR A 67 1.74 -3.52 14.58
N ALA A 68 0.82 -2.78 13.96
CA ALA A 68 -0.20 -2.03 14.67
C ALA A 68 -1.19 -2.95 15.39
N ALA A 69 -1.79 -2.42 16.46
CA ALA A 69 -2.85 -3.07 17.22
C ALA A 69 -4.20 -2.98 16.48
N VAL A 70 -4.27 -3.45 15.24
CA VAL A 70 -5.48 -3.49 14.41
C VAL A 70 -5.75 -4.93 13.96
N SER A 71 -7.02 -5.32 13.96
CA SER A 71 -7.44 -6.62 13.45
C SER A 71 -7.42 -6.65 11.91
N GLN A 72 -7.20 -7.83 11.34
CA GLN A 72 -7.23 -8.04 9.89
C GLN A 72 -8.56 -7.58 9.26
N GLU A 73 -9.67 -7.81 9.96
CA GLU A 73 -11.00 -7.37 9.52
C GLU A 73 -11.09 -5.85 9.35
N GLU A 74 -10.49 -5.07 10.26
CA GLU A 74 -10.48 -3.61 10.15
C GLU A 74 -9.65 -3.15 8.96
N ILE A 75 -8.47 -3.76 8.76
CA ILE A 75 -7.62 -3.49 7.59
C ILE A 75 -8.40 -3.73 6.30
N LEU A 76 -9.04 -4.91 6.20
CA LEU A 76 -9.85 -5.28 5.03
C LEU A 76 -11.01 -4.31 4.83
N LYS A 77 -11.70 -3.89 5.90
CA LYS A 77 -12.81 -2.95 5.82
C LYS A 77 -12.37 -1.58 5.30
N LYS A 78 -11.23 -1.06 5.79
CA LYS A 78 -10.66 0.21 5.29
C LYS A 78 -10.25 0.11 3.83
N LEU A 79 -9.58 -0.97 3.44
CA LEU A 79 -9.18 -1.20 2.05
C LEU A 79 -10.39 -1.37 1.12
N LYS A 80 -11.43 -2.09 1.54
CA LYS A 80 -12.68 -2.24 0.77
C LYS A 80 -13.39 -0.90 0.55
N THR A 81 -13.40 -0.06 1.58
CA THR A 81 -13.97 1.29 1.50
C THR A 81 -13.24 2.12 0.46
N GLU A 82 -11.92 2.04 0.43
CA GLU A 82 -11.08 2.77 -0.52
C GLU A 82 -11.14 2.19 -1.94
N ALA A 83 -11.29 0.87 -2.08
CA ALA A 83 -11.48 0.21 -3.38
C ALA A 83 -12.86 0.47 -4.00
N SER A 84 -13.87 0.77 -3.18
CA SER A 84 -15.22 1.15 -3.65
C SER A 84 -15.40 2.67 -3.80
N GLY A 85 -14.36 3.45 -3.48
CA GLY A 85 -14.37 4.91 -3.42
C GLY A 85 -13.95 5.63 -4.70
#